data_AF-A0A2E2RQB6-F1
#
_entry.id   AF-A0A2E2RQB6-F1
#
_cell.length_a   1.000
_cell.length_b   1.000
_cell.length_c   1.000
_cell.angle_alpha   90.00
_cell.angle_beta   90.00
_cell.angle_gamma   90.00
#
_symmetry.space_group_name_H-M   'P 1'
#
loop_
_entity.id
_entity.type
_entity.pdbx_description
1 polymer ?
#
loop_
_entity_poly.entity_id
_entity_poly.type
_entity_poly.pdbx_seq_one_letter_code
_entity_poly.pdbx_strand_id
1 'polypeptide(L)' 'MSSRSSLILDLARVMIKQAKMLKAQGLFAEARAIASRAIELNHVGHASQRLQPVPVRIKRR' A
#
# COMPACT_ATOMS: atom_id res chain seq x y z
N MET A 1 17.21 -3.93 -0.15
CA MET A 1 16.29 -4.67 0.75
C MET A 1 14.91 -4.06 0.58
N SER A 2 13.93 -4.84 0.10
CA SER A 2 12.53 -4.39 0.02
C SER A 2 12.03 -4.16 1.45
N SER A 3 11.70 -2.92 1.81
CA SER A 3 11.16 -2.62 3.14
C SER A 3 9.75 -3.21 3.23
N ARG A 4 9.33 -3.69 4.41
CA ARG A 4 7.97 -4.23 4.60
C ARG A 4 6.88 -3.29 4.08
N SER A 5 7.12 -1.98 4.17
CA SER A 5 6.25 -0.96 3.62
C SER A 5 6.18 -0.95 2.08
N SER A 6 7.27 -1.24 1.35
CA SER A 6 7.19 -1.35 -0.11
C SER A 6 6.33 -2.53 -0.53
N LEU A 7 6.43 -3.67 0.17
CA LEU A 7 5.59 -4.84 -0.10
C LEU A 7 4.09 -4.54 0.10
N ILE A 8 3.73 -3.81 1.16
CA ILE A 8 2.32 -3.44 1.44
C ILE A 8 1.79 -2.52 0.32
N LEU A 9 2.60 -1.56 -0.14
CA LEU A 9 2.22 -0.66 -1.23
C LEU A 9 2.12 -1.38 -2.59
N ASP A 10 2.99 -2.37 -2.84
CA ASP A 10 2.93 -3.21 -4.04
C ASP A 10 1.66 -4.07 -4.03
N LEU A 11 1.31 -4.67 -2.87
CA LEU A 11 0.07 -5.42 -2.70
C LEU A 11 -1.16 -4.55 -2.96
N ALA A 12 -1.21 -3.35 -2.39
CA ALA A 12 -2.30 -2.40 -2.63
C ALA A 12 -2.46 -2.09 -4.14
N ARG A 13 -1.35 -1.90 -4.87
CA ARG A 13 -1.38 -1.68 -6.33
C ARG A 13 -1.94 -2.88 -7.10
N VAL A 14 -1.57 -4.10 -6.73
CA VAL A 14 -2.12 -5.33 -7.35
C VAL A 14 -3.62 -5.44 -7.08
N MET A 15 -4.05 -5.19 -5.84
CA MET A 15 -5.48 -5.25 -5.48
C MET A 15 -6.32 -4.23 -6.26
N ILE A 16 -5.82 -3.01 -6.49
CA ILE A 16 -6.52 -2.03 -7.34
C ILE A 16 -6.67 -2.55 -8.79
N LYS A 17 -5.64 -3.20 -9.34
CA LYS A 17 -5.74 -3.82 -10.68
C LYS A 17 -6.81 -4.92 -10.70
N GLN A 18 -6.84 -5.76 -9.67
CA GLN A 18 -7.87 -6.80 -9.53
C GLN A 18 -9.27 -6.20 -9.41
N ALA A 19 -9.46 -5.15 -8.60
CA ALA A 19 -10.75 -4.47 -8.49
C ALA A 19 -11.23 -3.90 -9.83
N LYS A 20 -10.32 -3.34 -10.64
CA LYS A 20 -10.66 -2.87 -12.01
C LYS A 20 -11.09 -4.02 -12.92
N MET A 21 -10.42 -5.17 -12.84
CA MET A 21 -10.78 -6.37 -13.60
C MET A 21 -12.17 -6.89 -13.19
N LEU A 22 -12.44 -6.99 -11.89
CA LEU A 22 -13.75 -7.40 -11.36
C LEU A 22 -14.86 -6.44 -11.79
N LYS A 23 -14.59 -5.12 -11.75
CA LYS A 23 -15.52 -4.11 -12.24
C LYS A 23 -15.84 -4.29 -13.73
N ALA A 24 -14.83 -4.60 -14.55
CA ALA A 24 -15.02 -4.85 -15.98
C ALA A 24 -15.85 -6.12 -16.26
N GLN A 25 -15.82 -7.09 -15.35
CA GLN A 25 -16.63 -8.31 -15.40
C GLN A 25 -18.06 -8.11 -14.86
N GLY A 26 -18.42 -6.91 -14.38
CA GLY A 26 -19.72 -6.63 -13.77
C GLY A 26 -19.84 -7.02 -12.29
N LEU A 27 -18.75 -7.52 -11.68
CA LEU A 27 -18.67 -7.91 -10.27
C LEU A 27 -18.42 -6.69 -9.38
N PHE A 28 -19.41 -5.81 -9.29
CA PHE A 28 -19.27 -4.51 -8.63
C PHE A 28 -19.09 -4.60 -7.11
N ALA A 29 -19.72 -5.57 -6.45
CA ALA A 29 -19.63 -5.73 -5.00
C ALA A 29 -18.23 -6.17 -4.58
N GLU A 30 -17.67 -7.15 -5.27
CA GLU A 30 -16.32 -7.69 -5.07
C GLU A 30 -15.27 -6.64 -5.43
N ALA A 31 -15.45 -5.94 -6.55
CA ALA A 31 -14.59 -4.84 -6.93
C ALA A 31 -14.52 -3.76 -5.84
N ARG A 32 -15.68 -3.39 -5.26
CA ARG A 32 -15.76 -2.42 -4.16
C ARG A 32 -15.04 -2.93 -2.91
N ALA A 33 -15.28 -4.19 -2.51
CA ALA A 33 -14.62 -4.77 -1.34
C ALA A 33 -13.09 -4.80 -1.48
N ILE A 34 -12.58 -5.23 -2.64
CA ILE A 34 -11.14 -5.26 -2.92
C ILE A 34 -10.55 -3.85 -2.97
N ALA A 35 -11.24 -2.90 -3.60
CA ALA A 35 -10.78 -1.51 -3.68
C ALA A 35 -10.68 -0.86 -2.30
N SER A 36 -11.69 -1.03 -1.44
CA SER A 36 -11.66 -0.51 -0.07
C SER A 36 -10.47 -1.05 0.71
N ARG A 37 -10.23 -2.37 0.63
CA ARG A 37 -9.10 -3.01 1.32
C ARG A 37 -7.74 -2.54 0.79
N ALA A 38 -7.64 -2.30 -0.51
CA ALA A 38 -6.42 -1.75 -1.11
C ALA A 38 -6.11 -0.33 -0.62
N ILE A 39 -7.13 0.51 -0.44
CA ILE A 39 -6.98 1.88 0.09
C ILE A 39 -6.47 1.85 1.53
N GLU A 40 -7.02 0.96 2.38
CA GLU A 40 -6.55 0.76 3.75
C GLU A 40 -5.07 0.38 3.79
N LEU A 41 -4.67 -0.60 2.96
CA LEU A 41 -3.26 -1.03 2.88
C LEU A 41 -2.35 0.10 2.36
N ASN A 42 -2.82 0.89 1.39
CA ASN A 42 -2.04 2.03 0.90
C ASN A 42 -1.79 3.06 2.01
N HIS A 43 -2.81 3.36 2.82
CA HIS A 43 -2.68 4.23 3.99
C HIS A 43 -1.65 3.68 5.00
N VAL A 44 -1.74 2.39 5.34
CA VAL A 44 -0.81 1.73 6.28
C VAL A 44 0.61 1.71 5.73
N GLY A 45 0.78 1.44 4.44
CA GLY A 45 2.08 1.42 3.78
C GLY A 45 2.79 2.77 3.86
N HIS A 46 2.08 3.86 3.56
CA HIS A 46 2.63 5.23 3.67
C HIS A 46 2.86 5.67 5.12
N ALA A 47 1.99 5.31 6.06
CA ALA A 47 2.25 5.54 7.49
C ALA A 47 3.54 4.84 7.93
N SER A 48 3.73 3.59 7.51
CA SER A 48 4.91 2.79 7.83
C SER A 48 6.21 3.33 7.21
N GLN A 49 6.15 3.94 6.02
CA GLN A 49 7.31 4.63 5.43
C GLN A 49 7.69 5.90 6.19
N ARG A 50 6.70 6.68 6.64
CA ARG A 50 6.93 7.92 7.40
C ARG A 50 7.54 7.67 8.78
N LEU A 51 7.25 6.53 9.38
CA LEU A 51 7.77 6.13 10.69
C LEU A 51 9.16 5.47 10.62
N GLN A 52 9.80 5.40 9.45
CA GLN A 52 11.15 4.84 9.36
C GLN A 52 12.17 5.80 10.03
N PRO A 53 13.06 5.28 10.89
CA PRO A 53 14.08 6.11 11.53
C PRO A 53 15.02 6.72 10.48
N VAL A 54 15.16 8.05 10.51
CA VAL A 54 16.10 8.77 9.65
C VAL A 54 17.44 8.90 10.38
N PRO A 55 18.55 8.45 9.78
CA PRO A 55 19.86 8.57 10.42
C PRO A 55 20.26 10.04 10.55
N VAL A 56 20.39 10.52 11.78
CA VAL A 56 20.89 11.87 12.08
C VAL A 56 22.41 11.79 12.24
N ARG A 57 23.16 12.53 11.40
CA ARG A 57 24.61 12.67 11.58
C ARG A 57 24.90 13.57 12.78
N ILE A 58 25.37 12.96 13.87
CA ILE A 58 25.86 13.70 15.03
C ILE A 58 27.34 14.03 14.79
N LYS A 59 27.67 15.31 14.59
CA LYS A 59 29.06 15.77 14.51
C LYS A 59 29.65 15.70 15.93
N ARG A 60 30.56 14.74 16.18
CA ARG A 60 31.32 14.70 17.44
C ARG A 60 32.26 15.92 17.46
N ARG A 61 32.20 16.70 18.55
CA ARG A 61 33.18 17.75 18.87
C ARG A 61 34.44 17.12 19.44
#